data_AF-A0A7S2E1L1-F1
#
_entry.id   AF-A0A7S2E1L1-F1
#
_cell.length_a   1.000
_cell.length_b   1.000
_cell.length_c   1.000
_cell.angle_alpha   90.00
_cell.angle_beta   90.00
_cell.angle_gamma   90.00
#
_symmetry.space_group_name_H-M   'P 1'
#
loop_
_entity.id
_entity.type
_entity.pdbx_description
1 polymer ?
#
loop_
_entity_poly.entity_id
_entity_poly.type
_entity_poly.pdbx_seq_one_letter_code
_entity_poly.pdbx_strand_id
1 'polypeptide(L)'
;LRQLTHSARSFGPGPLFNQILPLLMSSTLEDQERHLLVKVIDRVLYKLDDMVRPYVHKILVVIEPLLIDEDYFARVEGREIISNLAKAAGLATMIATMRPDIDHADEYVRNTTARAFAVVASALGIPALLLFLRAVCQSKKSWQARHTGIKIVQQIAILMGCAVLPHLKQMVDIIAHGLQDEQQKVRTITALALAALAEAATPYGIEAFDTVLRPLWKGICEHRGKGLAAFLK
;
A
#
# COMPACT_ATOMS: atom_id res chain seq x y z
N LEU A 1 -3.16 11.74 28.34
CA LEU A 1 -3.76 10.72 27.44
C LEU A 1 -5.25 10.47 27.67
N ARG A 2 -5.71 9.95 28.82
CA ARG A 2 -7.13 9.60 29.05
C ARG A 2 -8.11 10.77 28.81
N GLN A 3 -7.78 11.97 29.29
CA GLN A 3 -8.61 13.17 29.10
C GLN A 3 -8.75 13.54 27.61
N LEU A 4 -7.65 13.49 26.85
CA LEU A 4 -7.65 13.79 25.42
C LEU A 4 -8.53 12.81 24.64
N THR A 5 -8.46 11.51 24.97
CA THR A 5 -9.31 10.49 24.34
C THR A 5 -10.79 10.66 24.70
N HIS A 6 -11.11 11.00 25.94
CA HIS A 6 -12.50 11.20 26.38
C HIS A 6 -13.14 12.43 25.71
N SER A 7 -12.38 13.51 25.58
CA SER A 7 -12.84 14.78 25.01
C SER A 7 -12.52 14.94 23.51
N ALA A 8 -12.04 13.89 22.83
CA ALA A 8 -11.64 13.96 21.42
C ALA A 8 -12.78 14.46 20.51
N ARG A 9 -14.00 13.93 20.72
CA ARG A 9 -15.19 14.36 19.96
C ARG A 9 -15.59 15.80 20.24
N SER A 10 -15.42 16.28 21.48
CA SER A 10 -15.75 17.68 21.82
C SER A 10 -14.74 18.68 21.25
N PHE A 11 -13.46 18.30 21.14
CA PHE A 11 -12.45 19.15 20.49
C PHE A 11 -12.61 19.19 18.97
N GLY A 12 -13.11 18.10 18.38
CA GLY A 12 -13.28 17.95 16.95
C GLY A 12 -11.99 17.61 16.21
N PRO A 13 -12.09 17.02 15.00
CA PRO A 13 -10.95 16.53 14.23
C PRO A 13 -9.99 17.64 13.80
N GLY A 14 -10.51 18.79 13.36
CA GLY A 14 -9.71 19.88 12.80
C GLY A 14 -8.65 20.43 13.77
N PRO A 15 -9.04 20.93 14.96
CA PRO A 15 -8.08 21.44 15.94
C PRO A 15 -7.05 20.38 16.36
N LEU A 16 -7.48 19.13 16.56
CA LEU A 16 -6.60 18.03 16.95
C LEU A 16 -5.54 17.76 15.87
N PHE A 17 -5.94 17.54 14.62
CA PHE A 17 -4.99 17.25 13.54
C PHE A 17 -4.13 18.45 13.17
N ASN A 18 -4.62 19.69 13.32
CA ASN A 18 -3.83 20.89 13.08
C ASN A 18 -2.70 21.07 14.09
N GLN A 19 -2.85 20.56 15.32
CA GLN A 19 -1.79 20.62 16.34
C GLN A 19 -0.89 19.38 16.32
N ILE A 20 -1.46 18.19 16.12
CA ILE A 20 -0.70 16.94 16.23
C ILE A 20 0.16 16.68 14.99
N LEU A 21 -0.35 16.90 13.78
CA LEU A 21 0.37 16.56 12.54
C LEU A 21 1.69 17.33 12.37
N PRO A 22 1.76 18.65 12.67
CA PRO A 22 3.04 19.37 12.61
C PRO A 22 4.09 18.84 13.58
N LEU A 23 3.69 18.33 14.75
CA LEU A 23 4.63 17.76 15.73
C LEU A 23 5.31 16.50 15.19
N LEU A 24 4.56 15.65 14.47
CA LEU A 24 5.13 14.47 13.80
C LEU A 24 6.13 14.82 12.68
N MET A 25 6.01 16.00 12.08
CA MET A 25 6.91 16.47 11.04
C MET A 25 8.17 17.15 11.61
N SER A 26 8.27 17.30 12.93
CA SER A 26 9.43 17.94 13.55
C SER A 26 10.69 17.08 13.42
N SER A 27 11.78 17.66 12.91
CA SER A 27 13.07 17.00 12.79
C SER A 27 13.80 16.82 14.13
N THR A 28 13.30 17.42 15.21
CA THR A 28 13.88 17.32 16.56
C THR A 28 13.16 16.30 17.44
N LEU A 29 12.18 15.59 16.91
CA LEU A 29 11.34 14.67 17.66
C LEU A 29 12.11 13.37 17.93
N GLU A 30 12.27 13.02 19.20
CA GLU A 30 12.91 11.76 19.58
C GLU A 30 11.99 10.57 19.27
N ASP A 31 12.56 9.37 19.06
CA ASP A 31 11.80 8.16 18.73
C ASP A 31 10.73 7.84 19.79
N GLN A 32 11.05 8.05 21.07
CA GLN A 32 10.11 7.84 22.17
C GLN A 32 8.93 8.83 22.15
N GLU A 33 9.19 10.07 21.74
CA GLU A 33 8.16 11.11 21.61
C GLU A 33 7.27 10.85 20.40
N ARG A 34 7.86 10.44 19.28
CA ARG A 34 7.14 9.99 18.08
C ARG A 34 6.20 8.84 18.41
N HIS A 35 6.70 7.83 19.11
CA HIS A 35 5.91 6.70 19.56
C HIS A 35 4.72 7.12 20.43
N LEU A 36 4.91 8.10 21.32
CA LEU A 36 3.83 8.64 22.13
C LEU A 36 2.79 9.38 21.27
N LEU A 37 3.22 10.18 20.29
CA LEU A 37 2.32 10.89 19.37
C LEU A 37 1.51 9.93 18.51
N VAL A 38 2.12 8.86 18.00
CA VAL A 38 1.43 7.81 17.25
C VAL A 38 0.31 7.21 18.08
N LYS A 39 0.60 6.83 19.35
CA LYS A 39 -0.42 6.34 20.29
C LYS A 39 -1.53 7.36 20.59
N VAL A 40 -1.23 8.67 20.58
CA VAL A 40 -2.24 9.72 20.70
C VAL A 40 -3.14 9.71 19.48
N ILE A 41 -2.56 9.70 18.28
CA ILE A 41 -3.28 9.71 16.99
C ILE A 41 -4.20 8.50 16.90
N ASP A 42 -3.72 7.31 17.21
CA ASP A 42 -4.55 6.09 17.13
C ASP A 42 -5.79 6.18 18.02
N ARG A 43 -5.63 6.67 19.24
CA ARG A 43 -6.74 6.86 20.18
C ARG A 43 -7.71 7.95 19.71
N VAL A 44 -7.20 9.00 19.07
CA VAL A 44 -7.99 10.08 18.51
C VAL A 44 -8.78 9.59 17.29
N LEU A 45 -8.13 8.90 16.35
CA LEU A 45 -8.76 8.28 15.17
C LEU A 45 -9.89 7.35 15.57
N TYR A 46 -9.63 6.46 16.53
CA TYR A 46 -10.63 5.52 17.02
C TYR A 46 -11.87 6.23 17.62
N LYS A 47 -11.69 7.36 18.29
CA LYS A 47 -12.80 8.09 18.91
C LYS A 47 -13.56 8.99 17.93
N LEU A 48 -12.87 9.56 16.96
CA LEU A 48 -13.46 10.45 15.96
C LEU A 48 -14.25 9.68 14.90
N ASP A 49 -13.91 8.41 14.66
CA ASP A 49 -14.63 7.53 13.72
C ASP A 49 -14.82 8.20 12.34
N ASP A 50 -16.04 8.32 11.83
CA ASP A 50 -16.36 8.90 10.53
C ASP A 50 -15.99 10.39 10.38
N MET A 51 -15.81 11.12 11.48
CA MET A 51 -15.40 12.54 11.47
C MET A 51 -14.00 12.76 10.87
N VAL A 52 -13.19 11.71 10.71
CA VAL A 52 -11.84 11.80 10.12
C VAL A 52 -11.87 11.96 8.60
N ARG A 53 -12.97 11.62 7.92
CA ARG A 53 -13.05 11.52 6.45
C ARG A 53 -12.55 12.78 5.71
N PRO A 54 -12.90 14.02 6.12
CA PRO A 54 -12.41 15.23 5.45
C PRO A 54 -10.89 15.45 5.61
N TYR A 55 -10.26 14.77 6.57
CA TYR A 55 -8.85 14.95 6.93
C TYR A 55 -7.95 13.80 6.44
N VAL A 56 -8.52 12.76 5.81
CA VAL A 56 -7.78 11.58 5.34
C VAL A 56 -6.58 11.97 4.47
N HIS A 57 -6.79 12.86 3.49
CA HIS A 57 -5.70 13.32 2.62
C HIS A 57 -4.58 14.00 3.42
N LYS A 58 -4.94 14.91 4.34
CA LYS A 58 -3.98 15.63 5.17
C LYS A 58 -3.18 14.69 6.07
N ILE A 59 -3.82 13.66 6.61
CA ILE A 59 -3.14 12.65 7.43
C ILE A 59 -2.22 11.80 6.56
N LEU A 60 -2.68 11.32 5.40
CA LEU A 60 -1.87 10.49 4.50
C LEU A 60 -0.60 11.21 4.04
N VAL A 61 -0.67 12.48 3.64
CA VAL A 61 0.51 13.27 3.21
C VAL A 61 1.61 13.31 4.29
N VAL A 62 1.23 13.29 5.57
CA VAL A 62 2.18 13.32 6.71
C VAL A 62 2.70 11.93 7.05
N ILE A 63 1.87 10.89 6.91
CA ILE A 63 2.19 9.54 7.40
C ILE A 63 2.81 8.66 6.31
N GLU A 64 2.46 8.84 5.05
CA GLU A 64 2.99 8.06 3.93
C GLU A 64 4.53 8.05 3.82
N PRO A 65 5.25 9.16 4.04
CA PRO A 65 6.72 9.16 4.05
C PRO A 65 7.31 8.20 5.09
N LEU A 66 6.63 7.97 6.22
CA LEU A 66 7.09 7.03 7.25
C LEU A 66 7.14 5.59 6.75
N LEU A 67 6.39 5.22 5.72
CA LEU A 67 6.36 3.86 5.16
C LEU A 67 7.66 3.46 4.43
N ILE A 68 8.51 4.44 4.12
CA ILE A 68 9.79 4.25 3.45
C ILE A 68 10.96 4.75 4.29
N ASP A 69 10.72 5.12 5.55
CA ASP A 69 11.75 5.54 6.48
C ASP A 69 12.83 4.44 6.63
N GLU A 70 14.07 4.82 6.93
CA GLU A 70 15.15 3.87 7.18
C GLU A 70 14.94 3.13 8.51
N ASP A 71 14.35 3.80 9.50
CA ASP A 71 13.99 3.20 10.77
C ASP A 71 12.82 2.23 10.63
N TYR A 72 13.03 1.02 11.15
CA TYR A 72 12.00 -0.01 11.22
C TYR A 72 10.81 0.40 12.08
N PHE A 73 11.04 1.07 13.22
CA PHE A 73 9.98 1.43 14.15
C PHE A 73 9.09 2.53 13.55
N ALA A 74 9.67 3.57 12.96
CA ALA A 74 8.92 4.57 12.20
C ALA A 74 8.02 3.94 11.10
N ARG A 75 8.52 2.94 10.37
CA ARG A 75 7.71 2.20 9.38
C ARG A 75 6.54 1.44 10.03
N VAL A 76 6.75 0.81 11.19
CA VAL A 76 5.68 0.12 11.92
C VAL A 76 4.60 1.11 12.36
N GLU A 77 5.01 2.25 12.89
CA GLU A 77 4.11 3.31 13.36
C GLU A 77 3.27 3.92 12.22
N GLY A 78 3.90 4.19 11.08
CA GLY A 78 3.19 4.67 9.89
C GLY A 78 2.13 3.67 9.42
N ARG A 79 2.42 2.37 9.48
CA ARG A 79 1.46 1.31 9.14
C ARG A 79 0.30 1.24 10.13
N GLU A 80 0.57 1.40 11.43
CA GLU A 80 -0.47 1.38 12.47
C GLU A 80 -1.47 2.53 12.27
N ILE A 81 -0.97 3.75 12.03
CA ILE A 81 -1.81 4.93 11.79
C ILE A 81 -2.65 4.75 10.54
N ILE A 82 -2.07 4.32 9.41
CA ILE A 82 -2.83 4.13 8.15
C ILE A 82 -3.87 3.00 8.32
N SER A 83 -3.55 1.93 9.04
CA SER A 83 -4.48 0.85 9.33
C SER A 83 -5.70 1.34 10.13
N ASN A 84 -5.47 2.14 11.17
CA ASN A 84 -6.53 2.71 11.98
C ASN A 84 -7.33 3.78 11.22
N LEU A 85 -6.66 4.61 10.41
CA LEU A 85 -7.30 5.56 9.53
C LEU A 85 -8.21 4.87 8.51
N ALA A 86 -7.76 3.76 7.91
CA ALA A 86 -8.54 2.98 6.95
C ALA A 86 -9.82 2.41 7.58
N LYS A 87 -9.74 1.92 8.82
CA LYS A 87 -10.88 1.41 9.59
C LYS A 87 -11.91 2.50 9.92
N ALA A 88 -11.44 3.70 10.30
CA ALA A 88 -12.32 4.83 10.62
C ALA A 88 -12.92 5.51 9.37
N ALA A 89 -12.11 5.74 8.33
CA ALA A 89 -12.54 6.42 7.11
C ALA A 89 -13.36 5.52 6.16
N GLY A 90 -13.08 4.22 6.17
CA GLY A 90 -13.66 3.23 5.27
C GLY A 90 -13.00 3.19 3.89
N LEU A 91 -13.13 2.03 3.23
CA LEU A 91 -12.44 1.73 1.96
C LEU A 91 -12.72 2.75 0.85
N ALA A 92 -13.98 3.15 0.67
CA ALA A 92 -14.37 4.06 -0.40
C ALA A 92 -13.67 5.43 -0.27
N THR A 93 -13.57 5.95 0.96
CA THR A 93 -12.87 7.21 1.25
C THR A 93 -11.37 7.06 0.99
N MET A 94 -10.76 5.95 1.42
CA MET A 94 -9.33 5.68 1.19
C MET A 94 -9.00 5.59 -0.30
N ILE A 95 -9.80 4.85 -1.08
CA ILE A 95 -9.65 4.76 -2.54
C ILE A 95 -9.83 6.13 -3.18
N ALA A 96 -10.91 6.85 -2.86
CA ALA A 96 -11.19 8.16 -3.46
C ALA A 96 -10.05 9.16 -3.21
N THR A 97 -9.45 9.11 -2.01
CA THR A 97 -8.38 10.01 -1.61
C THR A 97 -7.06 9.72 -2.32
N MET A 98 -6.63 8.45 -2.39
CA MET A 98 -5.34 8.07 -2.98
C MET A 98 -5.40 7.83 -4.50
N ARG A 99 -6.60 7.78 -5.10
CA ARG A 99 -6.76 7.50 -6.54
C ARG A 99 -5.99 8.46 -7.45
N PRO A 100 -5.96 9.78 -7.20
CA PRO A 100 -5.17 10.72 -8.01
C PRO A 100 -3.67 10.45 -7.98
N ASP A 101 -3.18 9.78 -6.93
CA ASP A 101 -1.74 9.56 -6.72
C ASP A 101 -1.21 8.30 -7.45
N ILE A 102 -2.12 7.47 -7.96
CA ILE A 102 -1.80 6.18 -8.62
C ILE A 102 -1.05 6.39 -9.94
N ASP A 103 -1.45 7.37 -10.74
CA ASP A 103 -0.82 7.74 -12.01
C ASP A 103 -0.05 9.07 -11.93
N HIS A 104 0.25 9.53 -10.72
CA HIS A 104 1.06 10.72 -10.48
C HIS A 104 2.39 10.65 -11.24
N ALA A 105 2.88 11.78 -11.76
CA ALA A 105 4.12 11.80 -12.56
C ALA A 105 5.36 11.42 -11.74
N ASP A 106 5.38 11.80 -10.47
CA ASP A 106 6.45 11.48 -9.52
C ASP A 106 6.42 10.01 -9.07
N GLU A 107 7.55 9.32 -9.21
CA GLU A 107 7.72 7.94 -8.77
C GLU A 107 7.72 7.79 -7.25
N TYR A 108 8.17 8.82 -6.52
CA TYR A 108 8.16 8.84 -5.07
C TYR A 108 6.73 8.70 -4.54
N VAL A 109 5.83 9.57 -5.01
CA VAL A 109 4.39 9.57 -4.64
C VAL A 109 3.75 8.23 -4.96
N ARG A 110 3.98 7.69 -6.17
CA ARG A 110 3.44 6.37 -6.55
C ARG A 110 3.96 5.24 -5.65
N ASN A 111 5.23 5.32 -5.20
CA ASN A 111 5.84 4.32 -4.33
C ASN A 111 5.26 4.34 -2.92
N THR A 112 5.08 5.52 -2.32
CA THR A 112 4.44 5.66 -1.00
C THR A 112 2.98 5.25 -1.06
N THR A 113 2.25 5.69 -2.09
CA THR A 113 0.85 5.32 -2.35
C THR A 113 0.68 3.81 -2.47
N ALA A 114 1.58 3.12 -3.20
CA ALA A 114 1.51 1.67 -3.34
C ALA A 114 1.66 0.93 -2.00
N ARG A 115 2.55 1.43 -1.12
CA ARG A 115 2.74 0.90 0.24
C ARG A 115 1.52 1.20 1.10
N ALA A 116 0.96 2.41 1.03
CA ALA A 116 -0.24 2.79 1.76
C ALA A 116 -1.43 1.89 1.41
N PHE A 117 -1.67 1.60 0.13
CA PHE A 117 -2.71 0.65 -0.28
C PHE A 117 -2.48 -0.77 0.24
N ALA A 118 -1.22 -1.23 0.34
CA ALA A 118 -0.94 -2.52 0.95
C ALA A 118 -1.30 -2.55 2.45
N VAL A 119 -1.05 -1.45 3.18
CA VAL A 119 -1.52 -1.31 4.57
C VAL A 119 -3.04 -1.31 4.63
N VAL A 120 -3.73 -0.60 3.73
CA VAL A 120 -5.20 -0.62 3.66
C VAL A 120 -5.72 -2.03 3.39
N ALA A 121 -5.07 -2.79 2.52
CA ALA A 121 -5.40 -4.20 2.27
C ALA A 121 -5.23 -5.06 3.52
N SER A 122 -4.18 -4.83 4.31
CA SER A 122 -3.97 -5.54 5.57
C SER A 122 -5.01 -5.19 6.64
N ALA A 123 -5.52 -3.95 6.61
CA ALA A 123 -6.48 -3.45 7.60
C ALA A 123 -7.93 -3.84 7.29
N LEU A 124 -8.32 -3.81 6.02
CA LEU A 124 -9.71 -4.02 5.56
C LEU A 124 -9.91 -5.35 4.83
N GLY A 125 -8.84 -6.11 4.62
CA GLY A 125 -8.83 -7.38 3.91
C GLY A 125 -8.54 -7.23 2.41
N ILE A 126 -7.73 -8.16 1.88
CA ILE A 126 -7.40 -8.25 0.45
C ILE A 126 -8.66 -8.29 -0.43
N PRO A 127 -9.71 -9.10 -0.13
CA PRO A 127 -10.91 -9.20 -0.98
C PRO A 127 -11.56 -7.86 -1.32
N ALA A 128 -11.55 -6.93 -0.36
CA ALA A 128 -12.20 -5.64 -0.50
C ALA A 128 -11.53 -4.77 -1.59
N LEU A 129 -10.23 -4.98 -1.86
CA LEU A 129 -9.46 -4.24 -2.86
C LEU A 129 -9.36 -4.92 -4.23
N LEU A 130 -9.78 -6.18 -4.39
CA LEU A 130 -9.54 -6.94 -5.63
C LEU A 130 -10.16 -6.30 -6.87
N LEU A 131 -11.39 -5.79 -6.77
CA LEU A 131 -12.05 -5.10 -7.89
C LEU A 131 -11.30 -3.83 -8.31
N PHE A 132 -10.83 -3.07 -7.31
CA PHE A 132 -10.03 -1.88 -7.54
C PHE A 132 -8.67 -2.23 -8.17
N LEU A 133 -7.97 -3.23 -7.66
CA LEU A 133 -6.69 -3.69 -8.21
C LEU A 133 -6.84 -4.16 -9.66
N ARG A 134 -7.88 -4.94 -9.97
CA ARG A 134 -8.18 -5.35 -11.35
C ARG A 134 -8.34 -4.14 -12.26
N ALA A 135 -9.10 -3.14 -11.85
CA ALA A 135 -9.32 -1.93 -12.65
C ALA A 135 -8.04 -1.10 -12.86
N VAL A 136 -7.19 -0.98 -11.83
CA VAL A 136 -5.94 -0.20 -11.91
C VAL A 136 -4.87 -0.92 -12.73
N CYS A 137 -4.65 -2.22 -12.49
CA CYS A 137 -3.67 -3.03 -13.21
C CYS A 137 -3.98 -3.12 -14.71
N GLN A 138 -5.26 -3.04 -15.10
CA GLN A 138 -5.72 -3.09 -16.50
C GLN A 138 -6.09 -1.71 -17.07
N SER A 139 -5.67 -0.63 -16.40
CA SER A 139 -5.96 0.73 -16.86
C SER A 139 -5.37 1.00 -18.24
N LYS A 140 -6.23 1.39 -19.19
CA LYS A 140 -5.82 1.82 -20.53
C LYS A 140 -5.34 3.27 -20.59
N LYS A 141 -5.51 4.03 -19.50
CA LYS A 141 -5.23 5.48 -19.47
C LYS A 141 -3.74 5.79 -19.31
N SER A 142 -3.06 5.03 -18.46
CA SER A 142 -1.70 5.34 -18.03
C SER A 142 -0.95 4.07 -17.69
N TRP A 143 0.29 3.95 -18.18
CA TRP A 143 1.19 2.87 -17.78
C TRP A 143 1.65 3.05 -16.33
N GLN A 144 1.72 4.28 -15.82
CA GLN A 144 1.99 4.56 -14.42
C GLN A 144 0.92 3.95 -13.53
N ALA A 145 -0.36 4.06 -13.90
CA ALA A 145 -1.44 3.38 -13.16
C ALA A 145 -1.24 1.87 -13.12
N ARG A 146 -0.98 1.24 -14.29
CA ARG A 146 -0.73 -0.21 -14.37
C ARG A 146 0.46 -0.62 -13.49
N HIS A 147 1.56 0.11 -13.59
CA HIS A 147 2.76 -0.10 -12.79
C HIS A 147 2.47 0.00 -11.29
N THR A 148 1.80 1.06 -10.84
CA THR A 148 1.47 1.27 -9.43
C THR A 148 0.49 0.20 -8.93
N GLY A 149 -0.51 -0.18 -9.71
CA GLY A 149 -1.43 -1.27 -9.38
C GLY A 149 -0.70 -2.59 -9.10
N ILE A 150 0.24 -2.96 -9.97
CA ILE A 150 1.04 -4.18 -9.80
C ILE A 150 1.99 -4.04 -8.61
N LYS A 151 2.53 -2.84 -8.39
CA LYS A 151 3.34 -2.55 -7.20
C LYS A 151 2.55 -2.68 -5.90
N ILE A 152 1.25 -2.32 -5.88
CA ILE A 152 0.38 -2.56 -4.72
C ILE A 152 0.30 -4.07 -4.44
N VAL A 153 0.09 -4.91 -5.47
CA VAL A 153 0.05 -6.38 -5.31
C VAL A 153 1.38 -6.91 -4.75
N GLN A 154 2.51 -6.41 -5.24
CA GLN A 154 3.82 -6.75 -4.67
C GLN A 154 3.93 -6.37 -3.18
N GLN A 155 3.52 -5.16 -2.81
CA GLN A 155 3.59 -4.70 -1.42
C GLN A 155 2.61 -5.48 -0.52
N ILE A 156 1.45 -5.89 -1.04
CA ILE A 156 0.52 -6.79 -0.33
C ILE A 156 1.21 -8.13 -0.06
N ALA A 157 1.90 -8.72 -1.05
CA ALA A 157 2.64 -9.97 -0.86
C ALA A 157 3.69 -9.87 0.24
N ILE A 158 4.50 -8.80 0.22
CA ILE A 158 5.55 -8.55 1.21
C ILE A 158 4.96 -8.33 2.61
N LEU A 159 3.86 -7.56 2.72
CA LEU A 159 3.29 -7.20 4.01
C LEU A 159 2.48 -8.34 4.65
N MET A 160 1.72 -9.08 3.83
CA MET A 160 0.80 -10.12 4.30
C MET A 160 1.49 -11.48 4.49
N GLY A 161 2.61 -11.72 3.80
CA GLY A 161 3.29 -13.02 3.81
C GLY A 161 2.33 -14.15 3.41
N CYS A 162 2.35 -15.27 4.13
CA CYS A 162 1.54 -16.44 3.83
C CYS A 162 0.01 -16.20 3.86
N ALA A 163 -0.47 -15.10 4.44
CA ALA A 163 -1.88 -14.74 4.43
C ALA A 163 -2.43 -14.40 3.02
N VAL A 164 -1.57 -14.32 1.99
CA VAL A 164 -2.01 -14.16 0.60
C VAL A 164 -2.64 -15.42 -0.01
N LEU A 165 -2.37 -16.61 0.55
CA LEU A 165 -2.73 -17.91 -0.03
C LEU A 165 -4.21 -18.02 -0.50
N PRO A 166 -5.22 -17.61 0.29
CA PRO A 166 -6.63 -17.72 -0.12
C PRO A 166 -6.99 -16.85 -1.34
N HIS A 167 -6.17 -15.85 -1.64
CA HIS A 167 -6.41 -14.87 -2.69
C HIS A 167 -5.36 -14.93 -3.80
N LEU A 168 -4.39 -15.84 -3.69
CA LEU A 168 -3.20 -15.92 -4.53
C LEU A 168 -3.56 -16.02 -6.02
N LYS A 169 -4.43 -16.96 -6.40
CA LYS A 169 -4.89 -17.13 -7.78
C LYS A 169 -5.48 -15.85 -8.36
N GLN A 170 -6.35 -15.18 -7.60
CA GLN A 170 -6.99 -13.94 -8.06
C GLN A 170 -5.96 -12.81 -8.23
N MET A 171 -4.97 -12.71 -7.33
CA MET A 171 -3.91 -11.72 -7.44
C MET A 171 -2.97 -11.99 -8.62
N VAL A 172 -2.59 -13.24 -8.85
CA VAL A 172 -1.80 -13.65 -10.03
C VAL A 172 -2.56 -13.33 -11.32
N ASP A 173 -3.83 -13.72 -11.41
CA ASP A 173 -4.68 -13.45 -12.58
C ASP A 173 -4.85 -11.94 -12.85
N ILE A 174 -4.88 -11.11 -11.80
CA ILE A 174 -4.97 -9.64 -11.92
C ILE A 174 -3.71 -9.04 -12.56
N ILE A 175 -2.52 -9.59 -12.30
CA ILE A 175 -1.25 -9.01 -12.75
C ILE A 175 -0.62 -9.73 -13.95
N ALA A 176 -1.08 -10.94 -14.28
CA ALA A 176 -0.48 -11.80 -15.31
C ALA A 176 -0.27 -11.10 -16.66
N HIS A 177 -1.21 -10.26 -17.09
CA HIS A 177 -1.11 -9.52 -18.37
C HIS A 177 0.06 -8.53 -18.39
N GLY A 178 0.55 -8.09 -17.22
CA GLY A 178 1.67 -7.16 -17.10
C GLY A 178 2.99 -7.71 -17.61
N LEU A 179 3.14 -9.05 -17.71
CA LEU A 179 4.32 -9.69 -18.31
C LEU A 179 4.46 -9.39 -19.81
N GLN A 180 3.34 -9.10 -20.48
CA GLN A 180 3.28 -8.81 -21.91
C GLN A 180 3.05 -7.32 -22.21
N ASP A 181 3.18 -6.45 -21.19
CA ASP A 181 3.01 -5.02 -21.36
C ASP A 181 4.04 -4.42 -22.33
N GLU A 182 3.66 -3.43 -23.11
CA GLU A 182 4.57 -2.68 -23.99
C GLU A 182 5.69 -2.01 -23.18
N GLN A 183 5.36 -1.52 -21.97
CA GLN A 183 6.29 -0.79 -21.15
C GLN A 183 7.19 -1.72 -20.33
N GLN A 184 8.51 -1.60 -20.51
CA GLN A 184 9.48 -2.46 -19.82
C GLN A 184 9.38 -2.37 -18.29
N LYS A 185 9.17 -1.16 -17.74
CA LYS A 185 8.99 -0.97 -16.29
C LYS A 185 7.82 -1.80 -15.76
N VAL A 186 6.71 -1.90 -16.51
CA VAL A 186 5.54 -2.70 -16.12
C VAL A 186 5.86 -4.20 -16.16
N ARG A 187 6.55 -4.67 -17.20
CA ARG A 187 7.00 -6.09 -17.27
C ARG A 187 7.90 -6.44 -16.08
N THR A 188 8.88 -5.58 -15.78
CA THR A 188 9.81 -5.80 -14.68
C THR A 188 9.11 -5.85 -13.32
N ILE A 189 8.22 -4.89 -13.01
CA ILE A 189 7.50 -4.92 -11.72
C ILE A 189 6.55 -6.12 -11.62
N THR A 190 5.99 -6.59 -12.75
CA THR A 190 5.13 -7.78 -12.77
C THR A 190 5.90 -9.03 -12.39
N ALA A 191 7.08 -9.25 -12.99
CA ALA A 191 7.92 -10.37 -12.64
C ALA A 191 8.35 -10.31 -11.15
N LEU A 192 8.74 -9.13 -10.66
CA LEU A 192 9.08 -8.94 -9.24
C LEU A 192 7.90 -9.12 -8.28
N ALA A 193 6.68 -8.81 -8.72
CA ALA A 193 5.45 -9.03 -7.94
C ALA A 193 5.10 -10.52 -7.88
N LEU A 194 5.27 -11.25 -8.99
CA LEU A 194 5.09 -12.71 -9.03
C LEU A 194 6.11 -13.42 -8.13
N ALA A 195 7.38 -12.99 -8.16
CA ALA A 195 8.42 -13.50 -7.26
C ALA A 195 8.04 -13.28 -5.78
N ALA A 196 7.56 -12.08 -5.43
CA ALA A 196 7.11 -11.79 -4.06
C ALA A 196 5.89 -12.63 -3.65
N LEU A 197 4.94 -12.87 -4.55
CA LEU A 197 3.80 -13.77 -4.30
C LEU A 197 4.24 -15.21 -4.11
N ALA A 198 5.21 -15.69 -4.90
CA ALA A 198 5.74 -17.04 -4.80
C ALA A 198 6.52 -17.24 -3.49
N GLU A 199 7.35 -16.28 -3.10
CA GLU A 199 8.05 -16.26 -1.81
C GLU A 199 7.06 -16.28 -0.65
N ALA A 200 6.01 -15.45 -0.71
CA ALA A 200 4.97 -15.39 0.31
C ALA A 200 4.12 -16.68 0.39
N ALA A 201 3.89 -17.37 -0.74
CA ALA A 201 3.07 -18.58 -0.80
C ALA A 201 3.84 -19.87 -0.46
N THR A 202 5.18 -19.83 -0.48
CA THR A 202 6.05 -21.00 -0.26
C THR A 202 5.69 -21.73 1.04
N PRO A 203 5.53 -23.08 1.04
CA PRO A 203 5.75 -24.03 -0.05
C PRO A 203 4.49 -24.39 -0.89
N TYR A 204 3.39 -23.66 -0.77
CA TYR A 204 2.09 -23.99 -1.39
C TYR A 204 1.76 -23.09 -2.60
N GLY A 205 0.67 -23.42 -3.30
CA GLY A 205 0.03 -22.51 -4.25
C GLY A 205 0.62 -22.46 -5.66
N ILE A 206 1.38 -23.49 -6.06
CA ILE A 206 1.95 -23.59 -7.41
C ILE A 206 0.86 -23.55 -8.50
N GLU A 207 -0.32 -24.09 -8.23
CA GLU A 207 -1.45 -24.13 -9.16
C GLU A 207 -1.97 -22.73 -9.51
N ALA A 208 -1.74 -21.74 -8.63
CA ALA A 208 -2.11 -20.36 -8.89
C ALA A 208 -1.24 -19.70 -9.97
N PHE A 209 -0.05 -20.24 -10.24
CA PHE A 209 0.93 -19.65 -11.18
C PHE A 209 0.90 -20.25 -12.57
N ASP A 210 0.04 -21.24 -12.85
CA ASP A 210 -0.04 -21.93 -14.15
C ASP A 210 -0.17 -20.93 -15.34
N THR A 211 -0.97 -19.88 -15.16
CA THR A 211 -1.21 -18.85 -16.19
C THR A 211 0.01 -18.01 -16.53
N VAL A 212 1.02 -17.94 -15.65
CA VAL A 212 2.21 -17.09 -15.83
C VAL A 212 3.48 -17.87 -16.19
N LEU A 213 3.53 -19.19 -16.01
CA LEU A 213 4.72 -20.00 -16.29
C LEU A 213 5.18 -19.91 -17.75
N ARG A 214 4.25 -20.06 -18.70
CA ARG A 214 4.58 -19.99 -20.14
C ARG A 214 5.00 -18.58 -20.58
N PRO A 215 4.31 -17.49 -20.20
CA PRO A 215 4.79 -16.13 -20.43
C PRO A 215 6.19 -15.85 -19.86
N LEU A 216 6.48 -16.32 -18.64
CA LEU A 216 7.79 -16.14 -18.01
C LEU A 216 8.90 -16.87 -18.80
N TRP A 217 8.68 -18.13 -19.16
CA TRP A 217 9.63 -18.91 -19.95
C TRP A 217 9.97 -18.23 -21.28
N LYS A 218 8.95 -17.77 -22.01
CA LYS A 218 9.15 -17.02 -23.26
C LYS A 218 9.96 -15.75 -23.02
N GLY A 219 9.64 -15.00 -21.95
CA GLY A 219 10.36 -13.77 -21.59
C GLY A 219 11.83 -13.99 -21.26
N ILE A 220 12.20 -15.13 -20.66
CA ILE A 220 13.60 -15.49 -20.38
C ILE A 220 14.42 -15.63 -21.66
N CYS A 221 13.82 -16.17 -22.73
CA CYS A 221 14.49 -16.33 -24.02
C CYS A 221 14.60 -15.02 -24.81
N GLU A 222 13.67 -14.09 -24.62
CA GLU A 222 13.54 -12.86 -25.43
C GLU A 222 14.18 -11.62 -24.77
N HIS A 223 14.19 -11.54 -23.44
CA HIS A 223 14.66 -10.36 -22.71
C HIS A 223 16.15 -10.41 -22.38
N ARG A 224 16.75 -9.23 -22.16
CA ARG A 224 18.14 -9.07 -21.72
C ARG A 224 18.25 -8.01 -20.61
N GLY A 225 19.38 -8.00 -19.91
CA GLY A 225 19.70 -6.99 -18.88
C GLY A 225 18.78 -7.06 -17.65
N LYS A 226 18.43 -5.89 -17.08
CA LYS A 226 17.63 -5.80 -15.84
C LYS A 226 16.24 -6.44 -15.96
N GLY A 227 15.65 -6.43 -17.16
CA GLY A 227 14.36 -7.08 -17.40
C GLY A 227 14.46 -8.60 -17.25
N LEU A 228 15.51 -9.21 -17.83
CA LEU A 228 15.77 -10.64 -17.69
C LEU A 228 16.04 -11.04 -16.24
N ALA A 229 16.81 -10.23 -15.51
CA ALA A 229 17.09 -10.51 -14.09
C ALA A 229 15.81 -10.60 -13.24
N ALA A 230 14.78 -9.80 -13.53
CA ALA A 230 13.50 -9.88 -12.84
C ALA A 230 12.69 -11.14 -13.19
N PHE A 231 12.82 -11.66 -14.41
CA PHE A 231 12.14 -12.88 -14.86
C PHE A 231 12.81 -14.17 -14.34
N LEU A 232 14.09 -14.08 -13.96
CA LEU A 232 14.85 -15.19 -13.38
C LEU A 232 14.73 -15.28 -11.85
N LYS A 233 14.24 -14.22 -11.20
CA LYS A 233 14.02 -14.17 -9.75
C LYS A 233 12.70 -14.87 -9.41
#